data_AF-A0A5Y9P5C1-F1
#
_entry.id   AF-A0A5Y9P5C1-F1
#
_cell.length_a   1.000
_cell.length_b   1.000
_cell.length_c   1.000
_cell.angle_alpha   90.00
_cell.angle_beta   90.00
_cell.angle_gamma   90.00
#
_symmetry.space_group_name_H-M   'P 1'
#
loop_
_entity.id
_entity.type
_entity.pdbx_description
1 polymer ?
#
loop_
_entity_poly.entity_id
_entity_poly.type
_entity_poly.pdbx_seq_one_letter_code
_entity_poly.pdbx_strand_id
1 'polypeptide(L)'
;MDGNINGGVWGGFLNDWLNNQFGIRDNNINVRATIDWVRQNFLSGFRLGAVENAQVWRAYGYDDHPPYVITGVINGNTDDLIDNVTRRPLQMYINGWRNIDWL
;
A
#
# COMPACT_ATOMS: atom_id res chain seq x y z
N MET A 1 30.58 -20.09 -42.09
CA MET A 1 29.49 -19.10 -42.10
C MET A 1 28.99 -18.94 -40.67
N ASP A 2 28.63 -17.73 -40.28
CA ASP A 2 28.16 -17.33 -38.95
C ASP A 2 26.64 -17.53 -38.76
N GLY A 3 25.92 -17.88 -39.82
CA GLY A 3 24.48 -18.18 -39.78
C GLY A 3 23.58 -16.95 -39.83
N ASN A 4 24.12 -15.77 -40.13
CA ASN A 4 23.33 -14.55 -40.24
C ASN A 4 22.49 -14.54 -41.54
N ILE A 5 21.33 -13.88 -41.48
CA ILE A 5 20.37 -13.80 -42.59
C ILE A 5 20.21 -12.35 -43.01
N ASN A 6 20.37 -12.05 -44.30
CA ASN A 6 20.12 -10.73 -44.86
C ASN A 6 18.78 -10.75 -45.62
N GLY A 7 17.94 -9.74 -45.39
CA GLY A 7 16.67 -9.60 -46.10
C GLY A 7 16.09 -8.20 -46.01
N GLY A 8 15.43 -7.76 -47.08
CA GLY A 8 14.81 -6.43 -47.16
C GLY A 8 13.72 -6.18 -46.10
N VAL A 9 13.04 -7.23 -45.64
CA VAL A 9 12.05 -7.14 -44.54
C VAL A 9 12.67 -6.68 -43.21
N TRP A 10 13.96 -6.93 -43.00
CA TRP A 10 14.72 -6.51 -41.82
C TRP A 10 15.55 -5.24 -42.07
N GLY A 11 15.52 -4.69 -43.30
CA GLY A 11 16.35 -3.56 -43.69
C GLY A 11 17.85 -3.88 -43.76
N GLY A 12 18.23 -5.16 -43.85
CA GLY A 12 19.62 -5.61 -43.81
C GLY A 12 19.78 -6.95 -43.09
N PHE A 13 20.83 -7.08 -42.28
CA PHE A 13 21.08 -8.29 -41.51
C PHE A 13 20.13 -8.41 -40.31
N LEU A 14 19.65 -9.64 -40.08
CA LEU A 14 18.70 -9.97 -39.01
C LEU A 14 19.25 -9.66 -37.62
N ASN A 15 20.54 -9.87 -37.38
CA ASN A 15 21.18 -9.59 -36.09
C ASN A 15 21.08 -8.10 -35.70
N ASP A 16 21.27 -7.19 -36.66
CA ASP A 16 21.23 -5.75 -36.43
C ASP A 16 19.80 -5.30 -36.10
N TRP A 17 18.83 -5.83 -36.84
CA TRP A 17 17.41 -5.59 -36.58
C TRP A 17 17.00 -6.08 -35.18
N LEU A 18 17.36 -7.31 -34.81
CA LEU A 18 17.06 -7.89 -33.49
C LEU A 18 17.68 -7.08 -32.35
N ASN A 19 18.96 -6.68 -32.48
CA ASN A 19 19.64 -5.86 -31.49
C ASN A 19 18.95 -4.51 -31.27
N ASN A 20 18.47 -3.87 -32.35
CA ASN A 20 17.71 -2.63 -32.25
C ASN A 20 16.35 -2.85 -31.56
N GLN A 21 15.60 -3.88 -31.95
CA GLN A 21 14.31 -4.20 -31.31
C GLN A 21 14.45 -4.52 -29.82
N PHE A 22 15.47 -5.30 -29.45
CA PHE A 22 15.76 -5.61 -28.05
C PHE A 22 16.22 -4.37 -27.28
N GLY A 23 17.06 -3.52 -27.86
CA GLY A 23 17.44 -2.25 -27.24
C GLY A 23 16.24 -1.34 -26.95
N ILE A 24 15.29 -1.21 -27.89
CA ILE A 24 14.04 -0.46 -27.69
C ILE A 24 13.21 -1.07 -26.57
N ARG A 25 13.02 -2.39 -26.59
CA ARG A 25 12.27 -3.10 -25.55
C ARG A 25 12.88 -2.90 -24.16
N ASP A 26 14.19 -3.08 -24.05
CA ASP A 26 14.90 -3.03 -22.78
C ASP A 26 14.92 -1.60 -22.21
N ASN A 27 15.10 -0.57 -23.07
CA ASN A 27 14.95 0.83 -22.67
C ASN A 27 13.55 1.12 -22.12
N ASN A 28 12.49 0.64 -22.79
CA ASN A 28 11.12 0.83 -22.33
C ASN A 28 10.82 0.11 -21.00
N ILE A 29 11.42 -1.06 -20.76
CA ILE A 29 11.26 -1.81 -19.52
C ILE A 29 12.02 -1.14 -18.37
N ASN A 30 13.24 -0.65 -18.63
CA ASN A 30 14.09 0.01 -17.62
C ASN A 30 13.48 1.29 -17.05
N VAL A 31 12.58 1.95 -17.78
CA VAL A 31 11.87 3.16 -17.32
C VAL A 31 10.65 2.82 -16.45
N ARG A 32 10.23 1.55 -16.38
CA ARG A 32 9.05 1.12 -15.61
C ARG A 32 9.45 0.55 -14.26
N ALA A 33 8.64 0.83 -13.24
CA ALA A 33 8.73 0.13 -11.96
C ALA A 33 8.41 -1.36 -12.14
N THR A 34 9.20 -2.24 -11.53
CA THR A 34 8.92 -3.68 -11.51
C THR A 34 7.71 -3.98 -10.63
N ILE A 35 7.02 -5.09 -10.88
CA ILE A 35 5.87 -5.52 -10.07
C ILE A 35 6.22 -5.67 -8.58
N ASP A 36 7.43 -6.16 -8.29
CA ASP A 36 7.91 -6.34 -6.92
C ASP A 36 8.19 -5.00 -6.23
N TRP A 37 8.77 -4.05 -6.97
CA TRP A 37 8.95 -2.70 -6.47
C TRP A 37 7.60 -2.03 -6.18
N VAL A 38 6.61 -2.17 -7.08
CA VAL A 38 5.27 -1.62 -6.85
C VAL A 38 4.62 -2.23 -5.60
N ARG A 39 4.69 -3.55 -5.41
CA ARG A 39 4.12 -4.23 -4.24
C ARG A 39 4.75 -3.79 -2.91
N GLN A 40 6.04 -3.43 -2.92
CA GLN A 40 6.76 -2.99 -1.73
C GLN A 40 6.49 -1.51 -1.40
N ASN A 41 6.25 -0.67 -2.41
CA ASN A 41 6.23 0.78 -2.21
C ASN A 41 4.84 1.41 -2.23
N PHE A 42 3.83 0.69 -2.72
CA PHE A 42 2.47 1.20 -2.77
C PHE A 42 1.58 0.59 -1.68
N LEU A 43 0.66 1.43 -1.21
CA LEU A 43 -0.46 1.01 -0.39
C LEU A 43 -1.26 -0.09 -1.11
N SER A 44 -1.41 -1.23 -0.45
CA SER A 44 -2.20 -2.35 -0.97
C SER A 44 -3.24 -2.89 0.00
N GLY A 45 -3.37 -2.28 1.18
CA GLY A 45 -4.37 -2.70 2.17
C GLY A 45 -4.63 -1.67 3.25
N PHE A 46 -5.83 -1.73 3.81
CA PHE A 46 -6.31 -0.88 4.90
C PHE A 46 -7.08 -1.73 5.89
N ARG A 47 -6.92 -1.45 7.20
CA ARG A 47 -7.71 -2.11 8.25
C ARG A 47 -7.80 -1.26 9.51
N LEU A 48 -8.76 -1.61 10.36
CA LEU A 48 -8.75 -1.23 11.77
C LEU A 48 -7.98 -2.29 12.57
N GLY A 49 -7.06 -1.86 13.42
CA GLY A 49 -6.30 -2.74 14.30
C GLY A 49 -7.12 -3.35 15.43
N ALA A 50 -6.43 -3.81 16.47
CA ALA A 50 -7.07 -4.36 17.66
C ALA A 50 -7.94 -3.31 18.37
N VAL A 51 -9.01 -3.76 19.01
CA VAL A 51 -9.89 -2.90 19.80
C VAL A 51 -9.25 -2.58 21.15
N GLU A 52 -9.32 -1.31 21.54
CA GLU A 52 -9.02 -0.82 22.87
C GLU A 52 -10.30 -0.23 23.49
N ASN A 53 -10.43 -0.32 24.81
CA ASN A 53 -11.55 0.25 25.56
C ASN A 53 -11.01 1.32 26.52
N ALA A 54 -11.70 2.44 26.61
CA ALA A 54 -11.42 3.50 27.57
C ALA A 54 -12.71 3.88 28.31
N GLN A 55 -12.64 3.93 29.63
CA GLN A 55 -13.73 4.47 30.45
C GLN A 55 -13.72 5.99 30.37
N VAL A 56 -14.89 6.60 30.12
CA VAL A 56 -15.06 8.05 30.02
C VAL A 56 -15.96 8.61 31.13
N TRP A 57 -16.89 7.82 31.66
CA TRP A 57 -17.69 8.24 32.81
C TRP A 57 -16.86 8.27 34.09
N ARG A 58 -16.92 9.40 34.80
CA ARG A 58 -16.13 9.66 36.03
C ARG A 58 -14.63 9.37 35.87
N ALA A 59 -14.12 9.56 34.65
CA ALA A 59 -12.73 9.35 34.28
C ALA A 59 -12.21 10.57 33.48
N TYR A 60 -11.01 10.47 32.90
CA TYR A 60 -10.38 11.58 32.16
C TYR A 60 -11.00 11.85 30.78
N GLY A 61 -12.00 11.06 30.35
CA GLY A 61 -12.59 11.19 29.02
C GLY A 61 -11.70 10.63 27.91
N TYR A 62 -11.93 11.08 26.68
CA TYR A 62 -11.15 10.73 25.50
C TYR A 62 -10.99 11.95 24.60
N ASP A 63 -9.76 12.26 24.21
CA ASP A 63 -9.41 13.35 23.29
C ASP A 63 -8.94 12.80 21.94
N ASP A 64 -8.67 13.71 21.00
CA ASP A 64 -8.13 13.33 19.69
C ASP A 64 -6.75 12.68 19.87
N HIS A 65 -6.65 11.42 19.46
CA HIS A 65 -5.44 10.63 19.65
C HIS A 65 -5.10 9.87 18.37
N PRO A 66 -4.39 10.50 17.43
CA PRO A 66 -3.92 9.82 16.24
C PRO A 66 -3.07 8.59 16.60
N PRO A 67 -3.20 7.48 15.87
CA PRO A 67 -4.00 7.28 14.66
C PRO A 67 -5.32 6.55 14.93
N TYR A 68 -5.90 6.74 16.11
CA TYR A 68 -7.07 6.00 16.54
C TYR A 68 -8.36 6.67 16.08
N VAL A 69 -9.37 5.83 15.81
CA VAL A 69 -10.75 6.24 15.60
C VAL A 69 -11.65 5.55 16.62
N ILE A 70 -12.66 6.27 17.11
CA ILE A 70 -13.70 5.67 17.97
C ILE A 70 -14.56 4.74 17.11
N THR A 71 -14.71 3.49 17.56
CA THR A 71 -15.49 2.44 16.89
C THR A 71 -16.68 1.97 17.71
N GLY A 72 -16.88 2.50 18.91
CA GLY A 72 -18.04 2.22 19.72
C GLY A 72 -18.17 3.22 20.87
N VAL A 73 -19.41 3.55 21.20
CA VAL A 73 -19.80 4.41 22.31
C VAL A 73 -20.81 3.60 23.11
N ILE A 74 -20.50 3.34 24.38
CA ILE A 74 -21.15 2.29 25.17
C ILE A 74 -21.72 2.91 26.44
N ASN A 75 -23.02 2.72 26.63
CA ASN A 75 -23.70 2.87 27.90
C ASN A 75 -24.06 1.45 28.37
N GLY A 76 -23.32 0.95 29.36
CA GLY A 76 -23.41 -0.41 29.84
C GLY A 76 -24.52 -0.61 30.87
N ASN A 77 -24.95 0.46 31.54
CA ASN A 77 -25.99 0.41 32.58
C ASN A 77 -27.37 0.91 32.09
N THR A 78 -27.45 1.37 30.83
CA THR A 78 -28.66 1.90 30.17
C THR A 78 -29.25 3.14 30.85
N ASP A 79 -28.40 4.01 31.41
CA ASP A 79 -28.82 5.31 31.96
C ASP A 79 -28.73 6.46 30.93
N ASP A 80 -28.66 7.72 31.36
CA ASP A 80 -28.57 8.88 30.45
C ASP A 80 -27.12 9.21 30.01
N LEU A 81 -26.12 8.45 30.48
CA LEU A 81 -24.69 8.75 30.36
C LEU A 81 -23.93 7.65 29.61
N ILE A 82 -22.79 8.02 29.01
CA ILE A 82 -21.89 7.08 28.33
C ILE A 82 -20.80 6.63 29.31
N ASP A 83 -20.56 5.33 29.44
CA ASP A 83 -19.57 4.76 30.33
C ASP A 83 -18.20 4.59 29.67
N ASN A 84 -18.18 4.05 28.46
CA ASN A 84 -16.96 3.66 27.76
C ASN A 84 -17.01 4.03 26.28
N VAL A 85 -15.83 4.26 25.73
CA VAL A 85 -15.60 4.26 24.29
C VAL A 85 -14.70 3.10 23.92
N THR A 86 -14.89 2.55 22.72
CA THR A 86 -13.89 1.66 22.11
C THR A 86 -13.24 2.36 20.93
N ARG A 87 -11.95 2.12 20.73
CA ARG A 87 -11.17 2.70 19.65
C ARG A 87 -10.32 1.66 18.97
N ARG A 88 -9.92 1.92 17.73
CA ARG A 88 -8.98 1.09 16.96
C ARG A 88 -7.99 1.98 16.21
N PRO A 89 -6.71 1.60 16.12
CA PRO A 89 -5.77 2.33 15.29
C PRO A 89 -6.09 2.06 13.81
N LEU A 90 -6.05 3.10 12.98
CA LEU A 90 -6.10 2.94 11.53
C LEU A 90 -4.73 2.43 11.05
N GLN A 91 -4.74 1.38 10.24
CA GLN A 91 -3.52 0.73 9.76
C GLN A 91 -3.52 0.61 8.24
N MET A 92 -2.34 0.77 7.66
CA MET A 92 -2.07 0.62 6.23
C MET A 92 -1.08 -0.52 5.97
N TYR A 93 -1.15 -1.12 4.79
CA TYR A 93 -0.18 -2.09 4.31
C TYR A 93 0.69 -1.51 3.19
N ILE A 94 1.95 -1.23 3.52
CA ILE A 94 3.03 -0.89 2.59
C ILE A 94 4.23 -1.72 3.05
N ASN A 95 4.52 -2.82 2.34
CA ASN A 95 5.54 -3.80 2.72
C ASN A 95 5.43 -4.27 4.20
N GLY A 96 4.20 -4.39 4.71
CA GLY A 96 3.94 -4.69 6.12
C GLY A 96 2.85 -3.80 6.71
N TRP A 97 2.19 -4.30 7.76
CA TRP A 97 1.18 -3.55 8.50
C TRP A 97 1.84 -2.53 9.42
N ARG A 98 1.40 -1.27 9.32
CA ARG A 98 1.83 -0.19 10.21
C ARG A 98 0.65 0.72 10.53
N ASN A 99 0.70 1.34 11.70
CA ASN A 99 -0.22 2.42 12.02
C ASN A 99 -0.01 3.56 11.01
N ILE A 100 -1.10 4.26 10.69
CA ILE A 100 -0.98 5.52 9.96
C ILE A 100 -0.27 6.51 10.89
N ASP A 101 0.65 7.27 10.32
CA ASP A 101 1.30 8.36 11.03
C ASP A 101 1.10 9.64 10.23
N TRP A 102 0.86 10.74 10.92
CA TRP A 102 0.63 12.06 10.33
C TRP A 102 1.85 12.95 10.56
N LEU A 103 3.01 12.50 10.09
CA LEU A 103 4.26 13.27 10.04
C LEU A 103 4.64 13.59 8.60
#